data_AF-A0ABC8R5V2-F1
#
_entry.id   AF-A0ABC8R5V2-F1
#
_cell.length_a   1.000
_cell.length_b   1.000
_cell.length_c   1.000
_cell.angle_alpha   90.00
_cell.angle_beta   90.00
_cell.angle_gamma   90.00
#
_symmetry.space_group_name_H-M   'P 1'
#
loop_
_entity.id
_entity.type
_entity.pdbx_description
1 polymer ?
#
loop_
_entity_poly.entity_id
_entity_poly.type
_entity_poly.pdbx_seq_one_letter_code
_entity_poly.pdbx_strand_id
1 'polypeptide(L)'
;MREDDDVEGIRIFLRVLLYDEPTAGLDPIASTVVEDLIRSVHSKGEDVLGKPGKIASYVVVTHQHSTIRRAVDRLLFLYEGKVVWEGMTNEFASSTNPIVRQFASGNLDGPIRY
;
A
#
# COMPACT_ATOMS: atom_id res chain seq x y z
N MET A 1 -32.93 11.43 -29.00
CA MET A 1 -33.55 10.65 -30.09
C MET A 1 -32.42 9.97 -30.82
N ARG A 2 -32.09 8.69 -30.68
CA ARG A 2 -32.49 7.50 -29.88
C ARG A 2 -31.17 6.67 -29.83
N GLU A 3 -30.94 5.66 -29.02
CA GLU A 3 -31.80 4.70 -28.34
C GLU A 3 -31.12 4.37 -27.00
N ASP A 4 -31.93 4.37 -25.94
CA ASP A 4 -31.72 3.53 -24.78
C ASP A 4 -31.86 2.07 -25.23
N ASP A 5 -31.02 1.18 -24.71
CA ASP A 5 -31.43 -0.19 -24.41
C ASP A 5 -30.62 -0.65 -23.19
N ASP A 6 -31.28 -0.53 -22.04
CA ASP A 6 -30.89 -1.09 -20.76
C ASP A 6 -30.73 -2.61 -20.85
N VAL A 7 -29.65 -3.11 -20.26
CA VAL A 7 -29.65 -4.46 -19.71
C VAL A 7 -29.17 -4.37 -18.26
N GLU A 8 -30.09 -4.58 -17.33
CA GLU A 8 -29.83 -4.82 -15.91
C GLU A 8 -28.71 -5.85 -15.72
N GLY A 9 -27.57 -5.40 -15.20
CA GLY A 9 -26.45 -6.28 -14.87
C GLY A 9 -25.36 -5.48 -14.18
N ILE A 10 -25.24 -5.67 -12.86
CA ILE A 10 -24.27 -5.01 -11.97
C ILE A 10 -22.91 -4.81 -12.67
N ARG A 11 -22.55 -3.55 -12.92
CA ARG A 11 -21.26 -3.19 -13.52
C ARG A 11 -20.22 -2.95 -12.43
N ILE A 12 -19.46 -3.98 -12.07
CA ILE A 12 -18.34 -3.88 -11.12
C ILE A 12 -17.04 -3.60 -11.91
N PHE A 13 -16.57 -2.35 -11.94
CA PHE A 13 -15.22 -2.04 -12.41
C PHE A 13 -14.27 -1.94 -11.22
N LEU A 14 -13.78 -3.08 -10.73
CA LEU A 14 -12.72 -3.08 -9.72
C LEU A 14 -11.40 -2.67 -10.39
N ARG A 15 -10.99 -1.41 -10.24
CA ARG A 15 -9.63 -0.98 -10.61
C ARG A 15 -8.73 -1.08 -9.37
N VAL A 16 -7.69 -1.91 -9.47
CA VAL A 16 -6.62 -2.01 -8.47
C VAL A 16 -5.37 -1.35 -9.03
N LEU A 17 -4.72 -0.51 -8.22
CA LEU A 17 -3.43 0.09 -8.58
C LEU A 17 -2.29 -0.67 -7.91
N LEU A 18 -1.21 -0.91 -8.65
CA LEU A 18 -0.02 -1.60 -8.15
C LEU A 18 1.15 -0.62 -8.19
N TYR A 19 1.79 -0.39 -7.05
CA TYR A 19 3.00 0.39 -6.92
C TYR A 19 4.16 -0.52 -6.56
N ASP A 20 5.24 -0.47 -7.34
CA ASP A 20 6.49 -1.16 -7.05
C ASP A 20 7.54 -0.13 -6.64
N GLU A 21 7.89 -0.11 -5.35
CA GLU A 21 8.87 0.80 -4.74
C GLU A 21 8.70 2.29 -5.11
N PRO A 22 7.51 2.90 -4.87
CA PRO A 22 7.16 4.22 -5.39
C PRO A 22 8.00 5.38 -4.86
N THR A 23 8.72 5.16 -3.75
CA THR A 23 9.53 6.15 -3.04
C THR A 23 11.03 5.86 -3.14
N ALA A 24 11.45 4.87 -3.93
CA ALA A 24 12.86 4.53 -4.09
C ALA A 24 13.67 5.71 -4.67
N GLY A 25 14.80 6.00 -4.03
CA GLY A 25 15.72 7.07 -4.46
C GLY A 25 15.25 8.49 -4.17
N LEU A 26 14.07 8.67 -3.57
CA LEU A 26 13.58 9.97 -3.14
C LEU A 26 14.16 10.36 -1.77
N ASP A 27 14.36 11.66 -1.56
CA ASP A 27 14.63 12.18 -0.24
C ASP A 27 13.38 12.10 0.66
N PRO A 28 13.52 12.20 2.00
CA PRO A 28 12.39 12.04 2.91
C PRO A 28 11.20 12.98 2.69
N ILE A 29 11.44 14.20 2.19
CA ILE A 29 10.38 15.17 1.93
C ILE A 29 9.61 14.75 0.67
N ALA A 30 10.33 14.44 -0.41
CA ALA A 30 9.73 13.95 -1.64
C ALA A 30 8.95 12.62 -1.42
N SER A 31 9.49 11.69 -0.63
CA SER A 31 8.77 10.47 -0.25
C SER A 31 7.45 10.76 0.44
N THR A 32 7.44 11.74 1.37
CA THR A 32 6.21 12.14 2.08
C THR A 32 5.13 12.64 1.11
N VAL A 33 5.51 13.44 0.12
CA VAL A 33 4.58 13.96 -0.91
C VAL A 33 3.97 12.81 -1.72
N VAL A 34 4.78 11.83 -2.12
CA VAL A 34 4.30 10.66 -2.88
C VAL A 34 3.38 9.79 -2.02
N GLU A 35 3.72 9.56 -0.76
CA GLU A 35 2.91 8.79 0.18
C GLU A 35 1.53 9.43 0.41
N ASP A 36 1.48 10.76 0.56
CA ASP A 36 0.23 11.52 0.69
C ASP A 36 -0.59 11.47 -0.61
N LEU A 37 0.08 11.52 -1.77
CA LEU A 37 -0.59 11.35 -3.06
C LEU A 37 -1.25 9.97 -3.17
N ILE A 38 -0.52 8.89 -2.86
CA ILE A 38 -1.05 7.51 -2.87
C ILE A 38 -2.31 7.42 -2.00
N ARG A 39 -2.27 8.00 -0.80
CA ARG A 39 -3.41 8.03 0.14
C ARG A 39 -4.58 8.86 -0.39
N SER A 40 -4.32 10.01 -1.00
CA SER A 40 -5.37 10.88 -1.56
C SER A 40 -6.09 10.24 -2.75
N VAL A 41 -5.38 9.50 -3.61
CA VAL A 41 -5.96 8.79 -4.76
C VAL A 41 -6.93 7.68 -4.32
N HIS A 42 -6.68 7.08 -3.16
CA HIS A 42 -7.54 6.07 -2.55
C HIS A 42 -8.70 6.65 -1.73
N SER A 43 -8.48 7.78 -1.06
CA SER A 43 -9.48 8.39 -0.18
C SER A 43 -10.66 8.91 -1.00
N LYS A 44 -11.87 8.74 -0.47
CA LYS A 44 -13.18 9.05 -1.11
C LYS A 44 -13.43 10.54 -1.43
N GLY A 45 -12.39 11.37 -1.47
CA GLY A 45 -12.47 12.76 -1.87
C GLY A 45 -12.52 12.92 -3.38
N GLU A 46 -12.89 14.12 -3.81
CA GLU A 46 -12.63 14.57 -5.17
C GLU A 46 -11.10 14.63 -5.40
N ASP A 47 -10.63 14.11 -6.53
CA ASP A 47 -9.26 14.35 -6.99
C ASP A 47 -9.02 15.86 -7.17
N VAL A 48 -7.79 16.26 -7.45
CA VAL A 48 -7.41 17.68 -7.71
C VAL A 48 -8.21 18.35 -8.86
N LEU A 49 -9.06 17.60 -9.57
CA LEU A 49 -9.94 18.04 -10.65
C LEU A 49 -11.44 17.93 -10.30
N GLY A 50 -11.81 17.69 -9.04
CA GLY A 50 -13.23 17.62 -8.65
C GLY A 50 -13.91 16.27 -8.93
N LYS A 51 -13.16 15.19 -9.19
CA LYS A 51 -13.76 13.87 -9.54
C LYS A 51 -13.64 12.90 -8.37
N PRO A 52 -14.71 12.22 -7.94
CA PRO A 52 -14.64 11.27 -6.83
C PRO A 52 -13.56 10.22 -7.09
N GLY A 53 -12.76 9.93 -6.06
CA GLY A 53 -11.67 8.95 -6.08
C GLY A 53 -12.06 7.68 -6.82
N LYS A 54 -11.33 7.34 -7.88
CA LYS A 54 -11.68 6.28 -8.84
C LYS A 54 -11.17 4.90 -8.47
N ILE A 55 -10.29 4.79 -7.47
CA ILE A 55 -9.52 3.57 -7.18
C ILE A 55 -9.91 3.04 -5.80
N ALA A 56 -10.69 1.95 -5.80
CA ALA A 56 -11.20 1.35 -4.58
C ALA A 56 -10.11 0.63 -3.76
N SER A 57 -9.01 0.20 -4.38
CA SER A 57 -7.95 -0.57 -3.71
C SER A 57 -6.61 -0.44 -4.42
N TYR A 58 -5.52 -0.59 -3.68
CA TYR A 58 -4.18 -0.63 -4.24
C TYR A 58 -3.27 -1.53 -3.42
N VAL A 59 -2.15 -1.92 -4.02
CA VAL A 59 -1.07 -2.70 -3.39
C VAL A 59 0.23 -1.94 -3.60
N VAL A 60 1.04 -1.86 -2.55
CA VAL A 60 2.38 -1.27 -2.59
C VAL A 60 3.38 -2.34 -2.20
N VAL A 61 4.38 -2.57 -3.05
CA VAL A 61 5.60 -3.28 -2.67
C VAL A 61 6.59 -2.24 -2.18
N THR A 62 7.03 -2.36 -0.93
CA THR A 62 8.09 -1.48 -0.41
C THR A 62 8.83 -2.08 0.76
N HIS A 63 10.09 -1.70 0.91
CA HIS A 63 10.88 -1.89 2.11
C HIS A 63 10.96 -0.62 2.99
N GLN A 64 10.35 0.50 2.58
CA GLN A 64 10.44 1.76 3.32
C GLN A 64 9.44 1.85 4.48
N HIS A 65 9.94 2.03 5.69
CA HIS A 65 9.10 2.19 6.88
C HIS A 65 8.19 3.43 6.85
N SER A 66 8.58 4.52 6.20
CA SER A 66 7.71 5.71 6.06
C SER A 66 6.45 5.36 5.26
N THR A 67 6.64 4.70 4.12
CA THR A 67 5.56 4.29 3.22
C THR A 67 4.67 3.26 3.90
N ILE A 68 5.24 2.30 4.61
CA ILE A 68 4.48 1.35 5.44
C ILE A 68 3.57 2.10 6.43
N ARG A 69 4.09 3.08 7.16
CA ARG A 69 3.31 3.78 8.20
C ARG A 69 2.28 4.76 7.66
N ARG A 70 2.56 5.40 6.54
CA ARG A 70 1.76 6.54 6.03
C ARG A 70 0.79 6.12 4.93
N ALA A 71 1.16 5.11 4.15
CA ALA A 71 0.48 4.79 2.90
C ALA A 71 -0.18 3.41 2.85
N VAL A 72 -0.18 2.58 3.90
CA VAL A 72 -0.87 1.27 3.89
C VAL A 72 -1.67 1.01 5.17
N ASP A 73 -2.82 0.32 5.05
CA ASP A 73 -3.68 -0.05 6.18
C ASP A 73 -3.38 -1.46 6.70
N ARG A 74 -3.08 -2.37 5.76
CA ARG A 74 -2.72 -3.77 6.01
C ARG A 74 -1.36 -4.05 5.39
N LEU A 75 -0.61 -4.94 6.00
CA LEU A 75 0.70 -5.33 5.54
C LEU A 75 0.82 -6.86 5.50
N LEU A 76 1.43 -7.35 4.41
CA LEU A 76 1.89 -8.73 4.27
C LEU A 76 3.41 -8.68 4.22
N PHE A 77 4.06 -9.42 5.10
CA PHE A 77 5.52 -9.52 5.12
C PHE A 77 5.94 -10.83 4.45
N LEU A 78 6.65 -10.72 3.34
CA LEU A 78 7.16 -11.87 2.60
C LEU A 78 8.61 -12.16 2.96
N TYR A 79 8.92 -13.43 3.20
CA TYR A 79 10.27 -13.94 3.37
C TYR A 79 10.37 -15.32 2.72
N GLU A 80 11.38 -15.54 1.87
CA GLU A 80 11.58 -16.79 1.10
C GLU A 80 10.32 -17.26 0.34
N GLY A 81 9.62 -16.31 -0.30
CA GLY A 81 8.41 -16.60 -1.08
C GLY A 81 7.19 -16.99 -0.25
N LYS A 82 7.25 -16.87 1.09
CA LYS A 82 6.14 -17.16 2.00
C LYS A 82 5.71 -15.90 2.75
N VAL A 83 4.41 -15.77 2.98
CA VAL A 83 3.89 -14.77 3.91
C VAL A 83 4.21 -15.25 5.33
N VAL A 84 5.13 -14.56 6.00
CA VAL A 84 5.57 -14.92 7.36
C VAL A 84 4.89 -14.08 8.44
N TRP A 85 4.24 -12.98 8.04
CA TRP A 85 3.44 -12.14 8.92
C TRP A 85 2.38 -11.41 8.10
N GLU A 86 1.18 -11.26 8.67
CA GLU A 86 0.14 -10.39 8.16
C GLU A 86 -0.56 -9.68 9.32
N GLY A 87 -1.02 -8.45 9.09
CA GLY A 87 -1.69 -7.67 10.13
C GLY A 87 -2.00 -6.26 9.68
N MET A 88 -2.54 -5.48 10.62
CA MET A 88 -2.69 -4.03 10.43
C MET A 88 -1.34 -3.34 10.60
N THR A 89 -1.16 -2.22 9.91
CA THR A 89 0.09 -1.44 9.96
C THR A 89 0.49 -1.02 11.38
N ASN A 90 -0.48 -0.73 12.25
CA ASN A 90 -0.23 -0.37 13.65
C ASN A 90 0.28 -1.54 14.51
N GLU A 91 0.03 -2.78 14.10
CA GLU A 91 0.53 -4.00 14.78
C GLU A 91 1.95 -4.35 14.34
N PHE A 92 2.42 -3.80 13.22
CA PHE A 92 3.75 -4.09 12.68
C PHE A 92 4.87 -3.74 13.68
N ALA A 93 4.77 -2.57 14.31
CA ALA A 93 5.78 -2.07 15.24
C ALA A 93 5.86 -2.88 16.55
N SER A 94 4.78 -3.54 16.94
CA SER A 94 4.69 -4.37 18.15
C SER A 94 4.81 -5.87 17.87
N SER A 95 5.09 -6.25 16.62
CA SER A 95 5.18 -7.66 16.22
C SER A 95 6.23 -8.41 17.03
N THR A 96 5.86 -9.60 17.51
CA THR A 96 6.78 -10.53 18.16
C THR A 96 7.44 -11.48 17.17
N ASN A 97 7.13 -11.41 15.88
CA ASN A 97 7.77 -12.24 14.87
C ASN A 97 9.26 -11.84 14.74
N PRO A 98 10.22 -12.77 14.89
CA PRO A 98 11.64 -12.43 14.89
C PRO A 98 12.14 -11.90 13.53
N ILE A 99 11.56 -12.34 12.41
CA ILE A 99 11.89 -11.84 11.06
C ILE A 99 11.45 -10.38 10.94
N VAL A 100 10.20 -10.08 11.33
CA VAL A 100 9.65 -8.72 11.31
C VAL A 100 10.45 -7.79 12.22
N ARG A 101 10.80 -8.25 13.44
CA ARG A 101 11.61 -7.46 14.38
C ARG A 101 13.01 -7.17 13.86
N GLN A 102 13.66 -8.16 13.24
CA GLN A 102 14.99 -7.97 12.65
C GLN A 102 14.93 -6.96 11.50
N PHE A 103 13.96 -7.10 10.60
CA PHE A 103 13.74 -6.12 9.52
C PHE A 103 13.46 -4.73 10.07
N ALA A 104 12.55 -4.60 11.04
CA ALA A 104 12.14 -3.31 11.60
C ALA A 104 13.28 -2.58 12.33
N SER A 105 14.19 -3.33 12.96
CA SER A 105 15.34 -2.79 13.67
C SER A 105 16.59 -2.58 12.80
N GLY A 106 16.65 -3.19 11.61
CA GLY A 106 17.85 -3.21 10.79
C GLY A 106 19.01 -3.99 11.42
N ASN A 107 18.73 -4.88 12.39
CA ASN A 107 19.78 -5.66 13.07
C ASN A 107 20.33 -6.76 12.14
N LEU A 108 21.66 -6.92 12.14
CA LEU A 108 22.35 -7.99 11.42
C LEU A 108 22.16 -9.35 12.11
N ASP A 109 21.93 -9.35 13.41
CA ASP A 109 21.64 -10.56 14.18
C ASP A 109 20.16 -10.92 14.12
N GLY A 110 19.85 -12.10 13.58
CA GLY A 110 18.49 -12.66 13.59
C GLY A 110 18.29 -13.75 12.53
N PRO A 111 17.05 -14.21 12.30
CA PRO A 111 16.75 -15.29 11.36
C PRO A 111 16.99 -14.96 9.88
N ILE A 112 16.92 -13.70 9.46
CA ILE A 112 17.23 -13.25 8.10
C ILE A 112 18.74 -13.36 7.90
N ARG A 113 19.15 -14.13 6.90
CA ARG A 113 20.55 -14.34 6.49
C ARG A 113 20.75 -13.85 5.05
N TYR A 114 21.91 -13.26 4.79
CA TYR A 114 22.39 -12.84 3.47
C TYR A 114 23.56 -13.71 3.02
#